data_AF-A0A1H3CP43-F1
#
_entry.id   AF-A0A1H3CP43-F1
#
_cell.length_a   1.000
_cell.length_b   1.000
_cell.length_c   1.000
_cell.angle_alpha   90.00
_cell.angle_beta   90.00
_cell.angle_gamma   90.00
#
_symmetry.space_group_name_H-M   'P 1'
#
loop_
_entity.id
_entity.type
_entity.pdbx_description
1 polymer ?
#
loop_
_entity_poly.entity_id
_entity_poly.type
_entity_poly.pdbx_seq_one_letter_code
_entity_poly.pdbx_strand_id
1 'polypeptide(L)'
;MAIYRKEHLVPYIQELEAYYLALRRAVEGAPPNDNLAEQYHANSEQFRREFTEVDIDRVLRDLERFKATATMLKQLKGKHMKPARG
;
A
#
# COMPACT_ATOMS: atom_id res chain seq x y z
N MET A 1 2.93 -25.64 7.26
CA MET A 1 3.51 -24.49 7.98
C MET A 1 5.01 -24.47 7.72
N ALA A 2 5.64 -23.31 7.57
CA ALA A 2 7.08 -23.19 7.36
C ALA A 2 7.68 -22.28 8.44
N ILE A 3 8.89 -22.60 8.91
CA ILE A 3 9.61 -21.83 9.94
C ILE A 3 10.82 -21.19 9.26
N TYR A 4 11.00 -19.89 9.44
CA TYR A 4 12.09 -19.11 8.85
C TYR A 4 12.90 -18.41 9.94
N ARG A 5 14.18 -18.15 9.66
CA ARG A 5 14.97 -17.23 10.49
C ARG A 5 14.39 -15.83 10.35
N LYS A 6 14.25 -15.12 11.49
CA LYS A 6 13.68 -13.76 11.53
C LYS A 6 14.43 -12.81 10.61
N GLU A 7 15.76 -12.90 10.56
CA GLU A 7 16.62 -12.06 9.72
C GLU A 7 16.29 -12.15 8.22
N HIS A 8 15.84 -13.30 7.72
CA HIS A 8 15.42 -13.46 6.32
C HIS A 8 14.07 -12.80 6.02
N LEU A 9 13.25 -12.53 7.05
CA LEU A 9 11.95 -11.90 6.89
C LEU A 9 12.03 -10.37 6.97
N VAL A 10 13.08 -9.82 7.60
CA VAL A 10 13.26 -8.38 7.82
C VAL A 10 13.08 -7.54 6.54
N PRO A 11 13.72 -7.87 5.40
CA PRO A 11 13.58 -7.06 4.19
C PRO A 11 12.14 -7.02 3.66
N TYR A 12 11.43 -8.15 3.74
CA TYR A 12 10.03 -8.24 3.29
C TYR A 12 9.08 -7.47 4.20
N ILE A 13 9.34 -7.48 5.51
CA ILE A 13 8.53 -6.71 6.47
C ILE A 13 8.69 -5.21 6.21
N GLN A 14 9.93 -4.74 6.04
CA GLN A 14 10.22 -3.33 5.73
C GLN A 14 9.56 -2.89 4.43
N GLU A 15 9.63 -3.74 3.40
CA GLU A 15 9.03 -3.46 2.10
C GLU A 15 7.49 -3.45 2.17
N LEU A 16 6.88 -4.40 2.89
CA LEU A 16 5.43 -4.42 3.12
C LEU A 16 4.95 -3.18 3.88
N GLU A 17 5.69 -2.75 4.90
CA GLU A 17 5.37 -1.56 5.67
C GLU A 17 5.44 -0.30 4.80
N ALA A 18 6.50 -0.16 3.99
CA ALA A 18 6.65 0.96 3.06
C ALA A 18 5.49 1.04 2.06
N TYR A 19 5.10 -0.09 1.45
CA TYR A 19 3.99 -0.12 0.49
C TYR A 19 2.62 0.06 1.15
N TYR A 20 2.43 -0.47 2.35
CA TYR A 20 1.23 -0.21 3.13
C TYR A 20 1.07 1.29 3.42
N LEU A 21 2.15 1.96 3.86
CA LEU A 21 2.12 3.40 4.13
C LEU A 21 1.86 4.21 2.85
N ALA A 22 2.43 3.81 1.71
CA ALA A 22 2.17 4.44 0.43
C ALA A 22 0.70 4.31 0.01
N LEU A 23 0.16 3.09 0.06
CA LEU A 23 -1.25 2.81 -0.24
C LEU A 23 -2.19 3.58 0.69
N ARG A 24 -1.90 3.59 2.00
CA ARG A 24 -2.68 4.34 2.98
C ARG A 24 -2.73 5.83 2.63
N ARG A 25 -1.59 6.44 2.31
CA ARG A 25 -1.53 7.86 1.90
C ARG A 25 -2.29 8.12 0.61
N ALA A 26 -2.26 7.19 -0.35
CA ALA A 26 -3.03 7.32 -1.58
C ALA A 26 -4.54 7.31 -1.32
N VAL A 27 -5.01 6.50 -0.36
CA VAL A 27 -6.42 6.42 0.05
C VAL A 27 -6.85 7.60 0.92
N GLU A 28 -5.96 8.07 1.82
CA GLU A 28 -6.19 9.30 2.61
C GLU A 28 -6.35 10.54 1.72
N GLY A 29 -5.83 10.49 0.48
CA GLY A 29 -6.07 11.49 -0.54
C GLY A 29 -5.34 12.80 -0.29
N ALA A 30 -5.82 13.85 -0.95
CA ALA A 30 -5.35 15.22 -0.80
C ALA A 30 -6.53 16.17 -0.51
N PRO A 31 -6.28 17.38 0.01
CA PRO A 31 -7.30 18.41 0.08
C PRO A 31 -7.93 18.64 -1.30
N PRO A 32 -9.26 18.72 -1.40
CA PRO A 32 -9.92 18.86 -2.68
C PRO A 32 -9.77 20.29 -3.22
N ASN A 33 -9.88 20.45 -4.54
CA ASN A 33 -9.86 21.77 -5.18
C ASN A 33 -11.13 22.58 -4.85
N ASP A 34 -10.98 23.67 -4.11
CA ASP A 34 -12.09 24.52 -3.64
C ASP A 34 -13.00 25.04 -4.76
N ASN A 35 -12.48 25.20 -5.98
CA ASN A 35 -13.26 25.65 -7.13
C ASN A 35 -14.37 24.65 -7.53
N LEU A 36 -14.29 23.41 -7.03
CA LEU A 36 -15.32 22.39 -7.25
C LEU A 36 -16.41 22.43 -6.18
N ALA A 37 -16.28 23.19 -5.09
CA ALA A 37 -17.21 23.15 -3.96
C ALA A 37 -18.68 23.36 -4.36
N GLU A 38 -18.94 24.30 -5.28
CA GLU A 38 -20.28 24.58 -5.80
C GLU A 38 -20.90 23.36 -6.52
N GLN A 39 -20.08 22.58 -7.23
CA GLN A 39 -20.54 21.36 -7.93
C GLN A 39 -20.97 20.25 -6.97
N TYR A 40 -20.47 20.31 -5.73
CA TYR A 40 -20.82 19.40 -4.64
C TYR A 40 -21.85 20.00 -3.68
N HIS A 41 -22.48 21.12 -4.05
CA HIS A 41 -23.49 21.82 -3.25
C HIS A 41 -23.00 22.18 -1.83
N ALA A 42 -21.71 22.46 -1.67
CA ALA A 42 -21.08 22.83 -0.41
C ALA A 42 -20.39 24.20 -0.53
N ASN A 43 -20.29 24.94 0.58
CA ASN A 43 -19.36 26.06 0.65
C ASN A 43 -17.91 25.54 0.83
N SER A 44 -16.90 26.39 0.60
CA SER A 44 -15.50 25.96 0.63
C SER A 44 -15.05 25.35 1.97
N GLU A 45 -15.55 25.87 3.10
CA GLU A 45 -15.19 25.34 4.43
C GLU A 45 -15.76 23.94 4.64
N GLN A 46 -17.05 23.77 4.34
CA GLN A 46 -17.72 22.47 4.39
C GLN A 46 -17.06 21.48 3.42
N PHE A 47 -16.73 21.93 2.20
CA PHE A 47 -16.14 21.09 1.18
C PHE A 47 -14.79 20.51 1.60
N ARG A 48 -13.89 21.34 2.17
CA ARG A 48 -12.60 20.86 2.68
C ARG A 48 -12.72 19.89 3.87
N ARG A 49 -13.79 20.03 4.66
CA ARG A 49 -14.02 19.18 5.84
C ARG A 49 -14.59 17.81 5.46
N GLU A 50 -15.46 17.79 4.45
CA GLU A 50 -16.27 16.61 4.13
C GLU A 50 -15.72 15.82 2.94
N PHE A 51 -14.84 16.41 2.13
CA PHE A 51 -14.35 15.80 0.89
C PHE A 51 -12.82 15.74 0.85
N THR A 52 -12.32 14.74 0.13
CA THR A 52 -10.91 14.58 -0.22
C THR A 52 -10.79 14.13 -1.68
N GLU A 53 -9.73 14.56 -2.34
CA GLU A 53 -9.41 14.14 -3.69
C GLU A 53 -8.57 12.86 -3.66
N VAL A 54 -9.00 11.85 -4.40
CA VAL A 54 -8.34 10.53 -4.47
C VAL A 54 -8.01 10.19 -5.91
N ASP A 55 -6.73 9.97 -6.20
CA ASP A 55 -6.26 9.39 -7.46
C ASP A 55 -6.43 7.87 -7.41
N ILE A 56 -7.52 7.37 -8.00
CA ILE A 56 -7.85 5.95 -8.03
C ILE A 56 -6.79 5.13 -8.77
N ASP A 57 -6.20 5.65 -9.85
CA ASP A 57 -5.17 4.94 -10.60
C ASP A 57 -3.91 4.75 -9.75
N ARG A 58 -3.55 5.76 -8.94
CA ARG A 58 -2.47 5.62 -7.96
C ARG A 58 -2.80 4.58 -6.90
N VAL A 59 -4.02 4.60 -6.34
CA VAL A 59 -4.44 3.59 -5.35
C VAL A 59 -4.32 2.18 -5.92
N LEU A 60 -4.76 1.95 -7.16
CA LEU A 60 -4.67 0.65 -7.83
C LEU A 60 -3.21 0.22 -8.03
N ARG A 61 -2.35 1.11 -8.52
CA ARG A 61 -0.91 0.83 -8.70
C ARG A 61 -0.22 0.46 -7.37
N ASP A 62 -0.49 1.21 -6.30
CA ASP A 62 0.12 0.95 -4.99
C ASP A 62 -0.42 -0.35 -4.37
N LEU A 63 -1.70 -0.67 -4.59
CA LEU A 63 -2.30 -1.94 -4.18
C LEU A 63 -1.69 -3.14 -4.91
N GLU A 64 -1.43 -3.03 -6.21
CA GLU A 64 -0.77 -4.08 -6.99
C GLU A 64 0.65 -4.36 -6.47
N ARG A 65 1.41 -3.31 -6.15
CA ARG A 65 2.75 -3.45 -5.55
C ARG A 65 2.69 -4.17 -4.21
N PHE A 66 1.77 -3.77 -3.33
CA PHE A 66 1.57 -4.43 -2.04
C PHE A 66 1.24 -5.93 -2.19
N LYS A 67 0.33 -6.27 -3.12
CA LYS A 67 -0.02 -7.67 -3.44
C LYS A 67 1.17 -8.47 -3.99
N ALA A 68 2.00 -7.85 -4.83
CA ALA A 68 3.19 -8.48 -5.38
C ALA A 68 4.18 -8.87 -4.28
N THR A 69 4.46 -7.98 -3.32
CA THR A 69 5.36 -8.26 -2.18
C THR A 69 4.82 -9.37 -1.29
N ALA A 70 3.51 -9.35 -0.99
CA ALA A 70 2.86 -10.43 -0.25
C ALA A 70 2.95 -11.78 -1.00
N THR A 71 2.96 -11.75 -2.35
CA THR A 71 3.12 -12.93 -3.18
C THR A 71 4.56 -13.45 -3.17
N MET A 72 5.57 -12.58 -3.08
CA MET A 72 6.98 -12.99 -2.96
C MET A 72 7.23 -13.80 -1.68
N LEU A 73 6.50 -13.55 -0.59
CA LEU A 73 6.56 -14.38 0.61
C LEU A 73 6.17 -15.85 0.34
N LYS A 74 5.29 -16.11 -0.63
CA LYS A 74 4.97 -17.49 -1.04
C LYS A 74 6.17 -18.20 -1.68
N GLN A 75 7.05 -17.44 -2.35
CA GLN A 75 8.24 -17.97 -3.02
C GLN A 75 9.38 -18.32 -2.04
N LEU A 76 9.39 -17.74 -0.83
CA LEU A 76 10.33 -18.14 0.24
C LEU A 76 10.24 -19.62 0.59
N LYS A 77 9.05 -20.21 0.42
CA LYS A 77 8.82 -21.65 0.62
C LYS A 77 9.68 -22.52 -0.31
N GLY A 78 10.01 -22.05 -1.51
CA GLY A 78 10.78 -22.80 -2.50
C GLY A 78 12.30 -22.70 -2.34
N LYS A 79 12.81 -21.55 -1.84
CA LYS A 79 14.26 -21.30 -1.76
C LYS A 79 14.95 -21.93 -0.55
N HIS A 80 14.25 -22.07 0.58
CA HIS A 80 14.82 -22.67 1.79
C HIS A 80 14.70 -24.21 1.87
N MET A 81 14.09 -24.86 0.88
CA MET A 81 13.94 -26.33 0.83
C MET A 81 15.13 -27.08 0.22
N LYS A 82 16.16 -26.40 -0.28
CA LYS A 82 17.39 -27.07 -0.73
C LYS A 82 18.42 -27.08 0.39
N PRO A 83 18.61 -28.19 1.13
CA PRO A 83 19.82 -28.35 1.93
C PRO A 83 21.02 -28.27 0.97
N ALA A 84 22.01 -27.45 1.33
CA ALA A 84 23.31 -27.53 0.69
C ALA A 84 23.79 -28.97 0.83
N ARG A 85 24.03 -29.66 -0.29
CA ARG A 85 24.76 -30.92 -0.27
C ARG A 85 26.16 -30.57 0.22
N GLY A 86 26.45 -30.93 1.47
CA GLY A 86 27.82 -31.04 1.96
C GLY A 86 28.57 -32.14 1.25
#